data_AF-A0A0B5ANA4-F1
#
_entry.id   AF-A0A0B5ANA4-F1
#
_cell.length_a   1.000
_cell.length_b   1.000
_cell.length_c   1.000
_cell.angle_alpha   90.00
_cell.angle_beta   90.00
_cell.angle_gamma   90.00
#
_symmetry.space_group_name_H-M   'P 1'
#
loop_
_entity.id
_entity.type
_entity.pdbx_description
1 polymer ?
#
loop_
_entity_poly.entity_id
_entity_poly.type
_entity_poly.pdbx_seq_one_letter_code
_entity_poly.pdbx_strand_id
1 'polypeptide(L)'
;MQVNKGRDTGVYAVVIHRLDEKFVLIADGENRKFDRPKKKNIHHLTSCDYVSPEVQNSISETGRVTNGKLRHAVQTFVSTLQD
;
A
#
# COMPACT_ATOMS: atom_id res chain seq x y z
N MET A 1 -2.17 4.13 -2.73
CA MET A 1 -1.65 5.48 -2.39
C MET A 1 -0.35 5.71 -3.14
N GLN A 2 -0.09 6.92 -3.61
CA GLN A 2 1.23 7.32 -4.12
C GLN A 2 2.01 8.08 -3.05
N VAL A 3 3.31 7.81 -2.90
CA VAL A 3 4.18 8.59 -2.01
C VAL A 3 4.62 9.87 -2.72
N ASN A 4 4.36 11.04 -2.13
CA ASN A 4 4.70 12.34 -2.75
C ASN A 4 5.92 13.04 -2.12
N LYS A 5 6.41 12.57 -0.96
CA LYS A 5 7.54 13.17 -0.23
C LYS A 5 8.51 12.13 0.34
N GLY A 6 9.81 12.41 0.29
CA GLY A 6 10.89 11.62 0.90
C GLY A 6 11.46 10.52 -0.01
N ARG A 7 12.17 9.54 0.58
CA ARG A 7 12.96 8.54 -0.18
C ARG A 7 12.19 7.74 -1.22
N ASP A 8 10.92 7.42 -0.96
CA ASP A 8 10.11 6.54 -1.82
C ASP A 8 9.18 7.37 -2.73
N THR A 9 9.51 8.64 -3.03
CA THR A 9 8.65 9.52 -3.85
C THR A 9 8.38 8.91 -5.23
N GLY A 10 7.13 8.98 -5.69
CA GLY A 10 6.65 8.38 -6.94
C GLY A 10 6.19 6.93 -6.81
N VAL A 11 6.57 6.23 -5.74
CA VAL A 11 6.21 4.82 -5.54
C VAL A 11 4.75 4.68 -5.10
N TYR A 12 4.06 3.71 -5.69
CA TYR A 12 2.73 3.27 -5.28
C TYR A 12 2.82 2.17 -4.24
N ALA A 13 2.00 2.27 -3.20
CA ALA A 13 1.91 1.27 -2.14
C ALA A 13 0.48 1.15 -1.60
N VAL A 14 0.22 0.02 -0.95
CA VAL A 14 -1.06 -0.29 -0.30
C VAL A 14 -0.96 0.08 1.19
N VAL A 15 -2.01 0.72 1.71
CA VAL A 15 -2.16 0.89 3.17
C VAL A 15 -2.64 -0.42 3.76
N ILE A 16 -1.85 -0.99 4.67
CA ILE A 16 -2.18 -2.28 5.32
C ILE A 16 -2.67 -2.12 6.76
N HIS A 17 -2.45 -0.96 7.37
CA HIS A 17 -2.90 -0.68 8.73
C HIS A 17 -2.94 0.82 9.00
N ARG A 18 -3.93 1.26 9.79
CA ARG A 18 -3.99 2.62 10.35
C ARG A 18 -3.45 2.60 11.77
N LEU A 19 -2.47 3.44 12.07
CA LEU A 19 -1.89 3.53 13.41
C LEU A 19 -2.62 4.58 14.25
N ASP A 20 -2.81 5.77 13.68
CA ASP A 20 -3.46 6.91 14.33
C ASP A 20 -4.02 7.88 13.27
N GLU A 21 -4.36 9.10 13.67
CA GLU A 21 -4.89 10.14 12.77
C GLU A 21 -3.90 10.64 11.72
N LYS A 22 -2.60 10.54 11.98
CA LYS A 22 -1.54 11.09 11.14
C LYS A 22 -0.75 10.01 10.42
N PHE A 23 -0.74 8.78 10.93
CA PHE A 23 0.17 7.74 10.45
C PHE A 23 -0.54 6.44 10.05
N VAL A 24 -0.02 5.85 8.98
CA VAL A 24 -0.41 4.55 8.44
C VAL A 24 0.82 3.68 8.18
N LEU A 25 0.60 2.37 8.03
CA LEU A 25 1.60 1.43 7.52
C LEU A 25 1.33 1.18 6.03
N ILE A 26 2.35 1.36 5.19
CA ILE A 26 2.29 1.07 3.76
C ILE A 26 3.24 -0.08 3.38
N ALA A 27 2.81 -0.89 2.42
CA ALA A 27 3.59 -2.00 1.84
C ALA A 27 3.34 -2.11 0.33
N ASP A 28 4.37 -2.49 -0.43
CA ASP A 28 4.33 -2.74 -1.88
C ASP A 28 4.67 -4.20 -2.22
N GLY A 29 5.12 -4.99 -1.24
CA GLY A 29 5.50 -6.40 -1.40
C GLY A 29 6.89 -6.63 -2.03
N GLU A 30 7.60 -5.58 -2.46
CA GLU A 30 8.93 -5.66 -3.05
C GLU A 30 9.96 -5.02 -2.10
N ASN A 31 9.96 -3.69 -1.99
CA ASN A 31 10.85 -2.92 -1.13
C ASN A 31 10.30 -2.77 0.29
N ARG A 32 8.98 -2.83 0.44
CA ARG A 32 8.22 -2.72 1.69
C ARG A 32 7.33 -3.94 1.80
N LYS A 33 7.83 -4.96 2.51
CA LYS A 33 7.13 -6.23 2.75
C LYS A 33 6.06 -6.07 3.84
N PHE A 34 5.09 -6.98 3.90
CA PHE A 34 4.05 -6.98 4.93
C PHE A 34 4.63 -6.93 6.37
N ASP A 35 5.67 -7.72 6.65
CA ASP A 35 6.33 -7.77 7.97
C ASP A 35 7.28 -6.61 8.25
N ARG A 36 7.66 -5.89 7.19
CA ARG A 36 8.57 -4.74 7.29
C ARG A 36 7.94 -3.55 6.57
N PRO A 37 6.73 -3.14 6.99
CA PRO A 37 6.03 -2.06 6.33
C PRO A 37 6.68 -0.74 6.71
N LYS A 38 6.36 0.30 5.94
CA LYS A 38 6.82 1.65 6.25
C LYS A 38 5.75 2.42 6.99
N LYS A 39 6.08 2.94 8.17
CA LYS A 39 5.30 4.00 8.80
C LYS A 39 5.37 5.26 7.94
N LYS A 40 4.23 5.79 7.54
CA LYS A 40 4.14 6.98 6.68
C LYS A 40 3.11 7.95 7.24
N ASN A 41 3.44 9.24 7.20
CA ASN A 41 2.49 10.30 7.49
C ASN A 41 1.51 10.43 6.32
N ILE A 42 0.20 10.51 6.60
CA ILE A 42 -0.85 10.61 5.58
C ILE A 42 -0.69 11.86 4.70
N HIS A 43 -0.15 12.97 5.23
CA HIS A 43 0.12 14.18 4.44
C HIS A 43 1.25 14.02 3.42
N HIS A 44 1.99 12.91 3.48
CA HIS A 44 3.03 12.55 2.51
C HIS A 44 2.55 11.52 1.48
N LEU A 45 1.24 11.29 1.43
CA LEU A 45 0.58 10.36 0.54
C LEU A 45 -0.49 11.10 -0.27
N THR A 46 -0.65 10.69 -1.52
CA THR A 46 -1.80 11.03 -2.35
C THR A 46 -2.73 9.83 -2.38
N SER A 47 -4.02 10.04 -2.09
CA SER A 47 -5.04 8.99 -2.16
C SER A 47 -5.26 8.54 -3.60
N CYS A 48 -5.56 7.25 -3.74
CA CYS A 48 -6.00 6.67 -5.01
C CYS A 48 -7.41 6.13 -4.75
N ASP A 49 -8.34 6.36 -5.67
CA ASP A 49 -9.71 5.82 -5.58
C ASP A 49 -9.74 4.34 -5.97
N TYR A 50 -8.94 3.54 -5.25
CA TYR A 50 -8.81 2.11 -5.45
C TYR A 50 -8.55 1.40 -4.12
N VAL A 51 -9.36 0.38 -3.85
CA VAL A 51 -9.16 -0.57 -2.76
C VAL A 51 -9.03 -1.94 -3.38
N SER A 52 -7.91 -2.63 -3.13
CA SER A 52 -7.70 -3.99 -3.61
C SER A 52 -8.55 -4.97 -2.79
N PRO A 53 -9.54 -5.65 -3.40
CA PRO A 53 -10.35 -6.65 -2.68
C PRO A 53 -9.49 -7.82 -2.19
N GLU A 54 -8.48 -8.22 -2.97
CA GLU A 54 -7.57 -9.30 -2.60
C GLU A 54 -6.78 -8.99 -1.33
N VAL A 55 -6.25 -7.77 -1.21
CA VAL A 55 -5.52 -7.34 -0.01
C VAL A 55 -6.48 -7.20 1.17
N GLN A 56 -7.65 -6.58 0.96
CA GLN A 56 -8.66 -6.40 2.01
C GLN A 56 -9.11 -7.75 2.59
N ASN A 57 -9.50 -8.69 1.72
CA ASN A 57 -9.96 -10.02 2.13
C ASN A 57 -8.87 -10.78 2.88
N SER A 58 -7.62 -10.74 2.39
CA SER A 58 -6.51 -11.43 3.06
C SER A 58 -6.30 -10.91 4.49
N ILE A 59 -6.34 -9.59 4.68
CA ILE A 59 -6.21 -8.95 6.00
C ILE A 59 -7.42 -9.28 6.89
N SER A 60 -8.65 -9.25 6.38
CA SER A 60 -9.84 -9.56 7.18
C SER A 60 -9.91 -11.03 7.59
N GLU A 61 -9.50 -11.95 6.73
CA GLU A 61 -9.60 -13.39 6.97
C GLU A 61 -8.44 -13.91 7.84
N THR A 62 -7.22 -13.43 7.62
CA THR A 62 -6.01 -14.01 8.23
C THR A 62 -5.18 -13.03 9.05
N GLY A 63 -5.55 -11.75 9.06
CA GLY A 63 -4.73 -10.67 9.62
C GLY A 63 -3.46 -10.38 8.83
N ARG A 64 -3.29 -11.00 7.65
CA ARG A 64 -2.05 -10.98 6.87
C ARG A 64 -2.31 -10.93 5.37
N VAL A 65 -1.39 -10.32 4.63
CA VAL A 65 -1.34 -10.45 3.17
C VAL A 65 0.07 -10.85 2.74
N THR A 66 0.17 -11.71 1.72
CA THR A 66 1.49 -12.11 1.20
C THR A 66 2.09 -10.99 0.36
N ASN A 67 3.42 -10.97 0.27
CA ASN A 67 4.13 -10.02 -0.59
C ASN A 67 3.73 -10.17 -2.08
N GLY A 68 3.41 -11.39 -2.52
CA GLY A 68 2.92 -11.63 -3.88
C GLY A 68 1.62 -10.89 -4.18
N LYS A 69 0.63 -10.99 -3.27
CA LYS A 69 -0.65 -10.29 -3.38
C LYS A 69 -0.49 -8.77 -3.34
N LEU A 70 0.41 -8.25 -2.50
CA LEU A 70 0.73 -6.82 -2.47
C LEU A 70 1.31 -6.33 -3.80
N ARG A 71 2.29 -7.04 -4.37
CA ARG A 71 2.88 -6.69 -5.67
C ARG A 71 1.84 -6.74 -6.78
N HIS A 72 1.01 -7.78 -6.78
CA HIS A 72 -0.09 -7.91 -7.74
C HIS A 72 -1.04 -6.72 -7.64
N ALA A 73 -1.51 -6.35 -6.45
CA ALA A 73 -2.40 -5.22 -6.25
C ALA A 73 -1.80 -3.88 -6.73
N VAL A 74 -0.50 -3.63 -6.44
CA VAL A 74 0.19 -2.43 -6.93
C VAL A 74 0.29 -2.43 -8.45
N GLN A 75 0.70 -3.56 -9.04
CA GLN A 75 0.87 -3.66 -10.48
C GLN A 75 -0.46 -3.51 -11.24
N THR A 76 -1.52 -4.16 -10.76
CA THR A 76 -2.87 -4.03 -11.31
C THR A 76 -3.33 -2.58 -11.29
N PHE A 77 -3.16 -1.86 -10.18
CA PHE A 77 -3.51 -0.45 -10.11
C PHE A 77 -2.68 0.41 -11.08
N VAL A 78 -1.36 0.19 -11.16
CA VAL A 78 -0.50 0.96 -12.08
C VAL A 78 -0.89 0.73 -13.53
N SER A 79 -1.23 -0.50 -13.92
CA SER A 79 -1.73 -0.81 -15.27
C SER A 79 -3.00 -0.02 -15.60
N THR A 80 -3.94 0.14 -14.66
CA THR A 80 -5.16 0.94 -14.89
C THR A 80 -4.92 2.44 -15.06
N LEU A 81 -3.72 2.96 -14.77
CA LEU A 81 -3.38 4.36 -14.99
C LEU A 81 -2.81 4.63 -16.40
N GLN A 82 -2.48 3.56 -17.14
CA GLN A 82 -1.87 3.65 -18.47
C GLN A 82 -2.90 3.54 -19.60
N ASP A 83 -4.16 3.29 -19.25
CA ASP A 83 -5.33 3.26 -20.13
C ASP A 83 -6.07 4.61 -20.11
#